data_AF-A0A354AZL6-F1
#
_entry.id   AF-A0A354AZL6-F1
#
_cell.length_a   1.000
_cell.length_b   1.000
_cell.length_c   1.000
_cell.angle_alpha   90.00
_cell.angle_beta   90.00
_cell.angle_gamma   90.00
#
_symmetry.space_group_name_H-M   'P 1'
#
loop_
_entity.id
_entity.type
_entity.pdbx_description
1 polymer ?
#
loop_
_entity_poly.entity_id
_entity_poly.type
_entity_poly.pdbx_seq_one_letter_code
_entity_poly.pdbx_strand_id
1 'polypeptide(L)'
;WLGLKIKGPFGGSVEGDFTKRVETRLAAGGITVPIPGETPRFDAMGAYVAGLRAKVDTDALARGLERLGLRVIVDPMHGSAAGVLPALLGEAAVASGAIQEIRANRDPLFGGNPPEPL
;
A
#
# COMPACT_ATOMS: atom_id res chain seq x y z
N TRP A 1 7.06 15.92 0.30
CA TRP A 1 5.79 16.43 -0.23
C TRP A 1 4.63 15.63 0.34
N LEU A 2 3.45 16.23 0.46
CA LEU A 2 2.19 15.55 0.79
C LEU A 2 1.16 15.84 -0.30
N GLY A 3 0.15 14.99 -0.42
CA GLY A 3 -0.92 15.17 -1.39
C GLY A 3 -2.16 14.39 -1.02
N LEU A 4 -3.29 14.79 -1.59
CA LEU A 4 -4.58 14.12 -1.43
C LEU A 4 -5.06 13.68 -2.82
N LYS A 5 -5.49 12.42 -2.93
CA LYS A 5 -6.07 11.84 -4.15
C LYS A 5 -7.42 11.24 -3.81
N ILE A 6 -8.44 11.57 -4.61
CA ILE A 6 -9.81 11.12 -4.37
C ILE A 6 -10.07 9.86 -5.21
N LYS A 7 -10.71 8.86 -4.59
CA LYS A 7 -11.09 7.60 -5.24
C LYS A 7 -12.60 7.48 -5.36
N GLY A 8 -13.06 7.02 -6.51
CA GLY A 8 -14.48 6.75 -6.76
C GLY A 8 -14.92 5.43 -6.13
N PRO A 9 -16.24 5.15 -6.10
CA PRO A 9 -16.79 3.92 -5.49
C PRO A 9 -16.33 2.63 -6.18
N PHE A 10 -15.84 2.72 -7.41
CA PHE A 10 -15.24 1.60 -8.16
C PHE A 10 -13.77 1.31 -7.78
N GLY A 11 -13.19 2.05 -6.83
CA GLY A 11 -11.82 1.86 -6.34
C GLY A 11 -10.72 2.55 -7.17
N GLY A 12 -11.07 3.23 -8.26
CA GLY A 12 -10.13 3.97 -9.11
C GLY A 12 -10.10 5.48 -8.85
N SER A 13 -9.23 6.20 -9.56
CA SER A 13 -9.21 7.67 -9.53
C SER A 13 -10.51 8.23 -10.11
N VAL A 14 -11.02 9.30 -9.50
CA VAL A 14 -12.19 10.01 -10.03
C VAL A 14 -11.89 10.70 -11.36
N GLU A 15 -12.94 10.95 -12.14
CA GLU A 15 -12.86 11.64 -13.43
C GLU A 15 -12.47 13.13 -13.30
N GLY A 16 -11.94 13.69 -14.38
CA GLY A 16 -11.44 15.07 -14.37
C GLY A 16 -12.52 16.14 -14.17
N ASP A 17 -13.77 15.86 -14.55
CA ASP A 17 -14.90 16.76 -14.26
C ASP A 17 -15.17 16.82 -12.74
N PHE A 18 -15.02 15.70 -12.03
CA PHE A 18 -15.16 15.63 -10.58
C PHE A 18 -14.07 16.45 -9.89
N THR A 19 -12.79 16.26 -10.28
CA THR A 19 -11.69 17.03 -9.67
C THR A 19 -11.87 18.52 -9.90
N LYS A 20 -12.27 18.94 -11.11
CA LYS A 20 -12.57 20.35 -11.42
C LYS A 20 -13.63 20.95 -10.52
N ARG A 21 -14.70 20.19 -10.21
CA ARG A 21 -15.74 20.67 -9.28
C ARG A 21 -15.22 20.84 -7.85
N VAL A 22 -14.39 19.90 -7.38
CA VAL A 22 -13.74 20.00 -6.06
C VAL A 22 -12.83 21.22 -6.01
N GLU A 23 -11.97 21.39 -7.01
CA GLU A 23 -11.05 22.53 -7.13
C GLU A 23 -11.81 23.87 -7.16
N THR A 24 -12.90 23.95 -7.94
CA THR A 24 -13.77 25.14 -8.00
C THR A 24 -14.35 25.49 -6.63
N ARG A 25 -14.83 24.50 -5.87
CA ARG A 25 -15.37 24.71 -4.53
C ARG A 25 -14.29 25.17 -3.54
N LEU A 26 -13.09 24.59 -3.62
CA LEU A 26 -11.96 25.00 -2.78
C LEU A 26 -11.52 26.43 -3.09
N ALA A 27 -11.42 26.80 -4.37
CA ALA A 27 -11.07 28.15 -4.80
C ALA A 27 -12.10 29.20 -4.36
N ALA A 28 -13.39 28.82 -4.29
CA ALA A 28 -14.45 29.66 -3.75
C ALA A 28 -14.42 29.81 -2.22
N GLY A 29 -13.41 29.26 -1.53
CA GLY A 29 -13.30 29.32 -0.07
C GLY A 29 -14.34 28.46 0.65
N GLY A 30 -14.84 27.40 0.00
CA GLY A 30 -15.83 26.52 0.61
C GLY A 30 -15.31 25.83 1.87
N ILE A 31 -15.79 26.26 3.03
CA ILE A 31 -15.49 25.62 4.32
C ILE A 31 -16.48 24.48 4.54
N THR A 32 -15.96 23.26 4.71
CA THR A 32 -16.75 22.14 5.23
C THR A 32 -16.54 22.06 6.73
N VAL A 33 -17.61 22.22 7.51
CA VAL A 33 -17.57 22.03 8.95
C VAL A 33 -17.36 20.53 9.24
N PRO A 34 -16.40 20.15 10.10
CA PRO A 34 -16.23 18.75 10.49
C PRO A 34 -17.54 18.19 11.03
N ILE A 35 -17.95 17.02 10.53
CA ILE A 35 -19.12 16.32 11.03
C ILE A 35 -18.68 15.52 12.27
N PRO A 36 -19.30 15.74 13.45
CA PRO A 36 -19.01 14.92 14.62
C PRO A 36 -19.40 13.46 14.38
N GLY A 37 -18.54 12.53 14.78
CA GLY A 37 -18.81 11.10 14.64
C GLY A 37 -17.60 10.25 14.98
N GLU A 38 -17.81 8.95 15.15
CA GLU A 38 -16.73 7.98 15.33
C GLU A 38 -16.11 7.62 13.98
N THR A 39 -14.78 7.50 13.94
CA THR A 39 -14.07 6.95 12.77
C THR A 39 -13.62 5.53 13.11
N PRO A 40 -14.36 4.49 12.67
CA PRO A 40 -14.01 3.12 12.98
C PRO A 40 -12.68 2.73 12.36
N ARG A 41 -11.92 1.88 13.07
CA ARG A 41 -10.69 1.27 12.57
C ARG A 41 -10.99 -0.15 12.11
N PHE A 42 -10.32 -0.59 11.06
CA PHE A 42 -10.43 -1.95 10.54
C PHE A 42 -9.08 -2.41 9.97
N ASP A 43 -8.92 -3.72 9.82
CA ASP A 43 -7.73 -4.31 9.21
C ASP A 43 -7.82 -4.26 7.67
N ALA A 44 -7.37 -3.14 7.10
CA ALA A 44 -7.31 -2.97 5.65
C ALA A 44 -6.25 -3.89 5.01
N MET A 45 -5.16 -4.19 5.72
CA MET A 45 -4.06 -4.97 5.16
C MET A 45 -4.44 -6.44 5.03
N GLY A 46 -5.01 -7.04 6.07
CA GLY A 46 -5.48 -8.43 6.02
C GLY A 46 -6.55 -8.64 4.95
N ALA A 47 -7.51 -7.72 4.85
CA ALA A 47 -8.52 -7.75 3.79
C ALA A 47 -7.89 -7.67 2.38
N TYR A 48 -6.91 -6.79 2.20
CA TYR A 48 -6.20 -6.64 0.93
C TYR A 48 -5.39 -7.90 0.55
N VAL A 49 -4.62 -8.45 1.49
CA VAL A 49 -3.83 -9.68 1.30
C VAL A 49 -4.74 -10.87 0.97
N ALA A 50 -5.85 -11.03 1.69
CA ALA A 50 -6.83 -12.08 1.39
C ALA A 50 -7.39 -11.95 -0.04
N GLY A 51 -7.74 -10.73 -0.46
CA GLY A 51 -8.20 -10.45 -1.82
C GLY A 51 -7.16 -10.75 -2.90
N LEU A 52 -5.86 -10.57 -2.62
CA LEU A 52 -4.78 -10.93 -3.53
C LEU A 52 -4.55 -12.44 -3.62
N ARG A 53 -4.58 -13.15 -2.49
CA ARG A 53 -4.47 -14.63 -2.45
C ARG A 53 -5.58 -15.34 -3.21
N ALA A 54 -6.76 -14.72 -3.30
CA ALA A 54 -7.85 -15.23 -4.13
C ALA A 54 -7.59 -15.07 -5.65
N LYS A 55 -6.61 -14.28 -6.06
CA LYS A 55 -6.29 -13.98 -7.47
C LYS A 55 -4.98 -14.60 -7.95
N VAL A 56 -4.08 -14.93 -7.04
CA VAL A 56 -2.73 -15.45 -7.33
C VAL A 56 -2.42 -16.58 -6.34
N ASP A 57 -1.91 -17.70 -6.85
CA ASP A 57 -1.43 -18.81 -6.02
C ASP A 57 -0.09 -18.45 -5.37
N THR A 58 -0.17 -17.81 -4.20
CA THR A 58 0.99 -17.36 -3.42
C THR A 58 1.78 -18.52 -2.83
N ASP A 59 1.12 -19.67 -2.59
CA ASP A 59 1.77 -20.83 -2.00
C ASP A 59 2.65 -21.53 -3.05
N ALA A 60 2.17 -21.64 -4.28
CA ALA A 60 2.99 -22.12 -5.40
C ALA A 60 4.18 -21.20 -5.66
N LEU A 61 3.99 -19.88 -5.56
CA LEU A 61 5.07 -18.91 -5.69
C LEU A 61 6.12 -19.10 -4.58
N ALA A 62 5.71 -19.18 -3.32
CA ALA A 62 6.61 -19.40 -2.18
C ALA A 62 7.41 -20.70 -2.32
N ARG A 63 6.74 -21.82 -2.61
CA ARG A 63 7.41 -23.11 -2.85
C ARG A 63 8.36 -23.06 -4.06
N GLY A 64 7.97 -22.31 -5.10
CA GLY A 64 8.78 -22.11 -6.29
C GLY A 64 10.09 -21.40 -5.98
N LEU A 65 10.04 -20.32 -5.19
CA LEU A 65 11.22 -19.58 -4.74
C LEU A 65 12.16 -20.50 -3.95
N GLU A 66 11.63 -21.24 -2.98
CA GLU A 66 12.42 -22.16 -2.16
C GLU A 66 13.08 -23.26 -3.00
N ARG A 67 12.31 -23.94 -3.85
CA ARG A 67 12.82 -25.01 -4.72
C ARG A 67 13.94 -24.53 -5.65
N LEU A 68 13.84 -23.29 -6.13
CA LEU A 68 14.85 -22.69 -7.01
C LEU A 68 16.02 -22.07 -6.24
N GLY A 69 15.97 -22.04 -4.90
CA GLY A 69 16.96 -21.34 -4.08
C GLY A 69 16.99 -19.83 -4.33
N LEU A 70 15.87 -19.25 -4.77
CA LEU A 70 15.75 -17.82 -5.07
C LEU A 70 15.31 -17.05 -3.82
N ARG A 71 15.90 -15.86 -3.68
CA ARG A 71 15.52 -14.89 -2.66
C ARG A 71 14.99 -13.62 -3.30
N VAL A 72 13.81 -13.19 -2.88
CA VAL A 72 13.22 -11.93 -3.29
C VAL A 72 13.57 -10.87 -2.26
N ILE A 73 14.29 -9.83 -2.70
CA ILE A 73 14.51 -8.62 -1.91
C ILE A 73 13.46 -7.59 -2.30
N VAL A 74 12.72 -7.10 -1.32
CA VAL A 74 11.68 -6.09 -1.51
C VAL A 74 12.10 -4.83 -0.79
N ASP A 75 12.08 -3.71 -1.50
CA ASP A 75 12.43 -2.42 -0.94
C ASP A 75 11.20 -1.51 -0.91
N PRO A 76 10.42 -1.47 0.19
CA PRO A 76 9.35 -0.50 0.36
C PRO A 76 9.84 0.94 0.52
N MET A 77 11.16 1.19 0.62
CA MET A 77 11.76 2.51 0.73
C MET A 77 11.22 3.34 1.89
N HIS A 78 11.01 2.72 3.07
CA HIS A 78 10.33 3.30 4.24
C HIS A 78 8.86 3.71 4.01
N GLY A 79 8.31 3.37 2.86
CA GLY A 79 6.97 3.71 2.42
C GLY A 79 5.87 2.81 2.98
N SER A 80 4.63 3.11 2.60
CA SER A 80 3.43 2.47 3.13
C SER A 80 3.21 1.01 2.70
N ALA A 81 4.06 0.49 1.81
CA ALA A 81 3.97 -0.89 1.33
C ALA A 81 4.72 -1.91 2.20
N ALA A 82 5.49 -1.45 3.20
CA ALA A 82 6.24 -2.31 4.10
C ALA A 82 5.33 -3.36 4.77
N GLY A 83 5.79 -4.60 4.80
CA GLY A 83 5.08 -5.76 5.37
C GLY A 83 4.05 -6.40 4.44
N VAL A 84 3.66 -5.77 3.32
CA VAL A 84 2.58 -6.29 2.45
C VAL A 84 3.01 -7.56 1.71
N LEU A 85 4.19 -7.58 1.09
CA LEU A 85 4.65 -8.77 0.36
C LEU A 85 5.04 -9.94 1.26
N PRO A 86 5.71 -9.73 2.41
CA PRO A 86 5.88 -10.77 3.42
C PRO A 86 4.55 -11.35 3.89
N ALA A 87 3.56 -10.50 4.21
CA ALA A 87 2.23 -10.96 4.60
C ALA A 87 1.54 -11.74 3.46
N LEU A 88 1.75 -11.34 2.21
CA LEU A 88 1.20 -12.02 1.04
C LEU A 88 1.78 -13.43 0.86
N LEU A 89 3.11 -13.58 0.87
CA LEU A 89 3.80 -14.87 0.69
C LEU A 89 3.75 -15.77 1.92
N GLY A 90 3.41 -15.23 3.08
CA GLY A 90 3.18 -15.98 4.31
C GLY A 90 4.45 -16.25 5.12
N GLU A 91 4.24 -16.68 6.37
CA GLU A 91 5.29 -16.81 7.37
C GLU A 91 6.36 -17.84 7.00
N ALA A 92 5.99 -18.91 6.29
CA ALA A 92 6.96 -19.93 5.85
C ALA A 92 8.02 -19.35 4.91
N ALA A 93 7.61 -18.54 3.93
CA ALA A 93 8.52 -17.87 2.99
C ALA A 93 9.42 -16.84 3.69
N VAL A 94 8.93 -16.20 4.74
CA VAL A 94 9.71 -15.28 5.58
C VAL A 94 10.73 -16.05 6.42
N ALA A 95 10.30 -17.14 7.07
CA ALA A 95 11.14 -17.96 7.93
C ALA A 95 12.26 -18.69 7.16
N SER A 96 11.97 -19.14 5.94
CA SER A 96 12.99 -19.74 5.04
C SER A 96 13.93 -18.71 4.42
N GLY A 97 13.62 -17.41 4.54
CA GLY A 97 14.38 -16.32 3.95
C GLY A 97 14.15 -16.13 2.45
N ALA A 98 13.17 -16.83 1.86
CA ALA A 98 12.77 -16.70 0.45
C ALA A 98 12.31 -15.28 0.09
N ILE A 99 11.82 -14.51 1.07
CA ILE A 99 11.57 -13.07 0.95
C ILE A 99 12.24 -12.30 2.09
N GLN A 100 12.84 -11.16 1.78
CA GLN A 100 13.35 -10.21 2.75
C GLN A 100 13.01 -8.79 2.34
N GLU A 101 12.45 -8.01 3.26
CA GLU A 101 12.36 -6.56 3.09
C GLU A 101 13.64 -5.86 3.56
N ILE A 102 14.02 -4.81 2.86
CA ILE A 102 15.02 -3.83 3.29
C ILE A 102 14.35 -2.47 3.47
N ARG A 103 14.88 -1.59 4.33
CA ARG A 103 14.29 -0.26 4.59
C ARG A 103 12.78 -0.31 4.93
N ALA A 104 12.35 -1.35 5.65
CA ALA A 104 10.94 -1.58 5.99
C ALA A 104 10.45 -0.73 7.18
N ASN A 105 11.36 -0.16 7.97
CA ASN A 105 11.00 0.69 9.08
C ASN A 105 10.36 1.98 8.56
N ARG A 106 9.24 2.37 9.16
CA ARG A 106 8.60 3.65 8.85
C ARG A 106 9.56 4.80 9.17
N ASP A 107 9.87 5.59 8.16
CA ASP A 107 10.68 6.80 8.27
C ASP A 107 10.10 7.89 7.36
N PRO A 108 9.52 8.98 7.92
CA PRO A 108 9.01 10.10 7.12
C PRO A 108 10.08 10.83 6.29
N LEU A 109 11.36 10.67 6.63
CA LEU A 109 12.49 11.19 5.86
C LEU A 109 13.01 10.18 4.83
N PHE A 110 12.44 8.98 4.78
CA PHE A 110 12.74 7.93 3.82
C PHE A 110 14.25 7.61 3.72
N GLY A 111 14.95 7.60 4.87
CA GLY A 111 16.39 7.37 4.92
C GLY A 111 17.22 8.47 4.27
N GLY A 112 16.67 9.71 4.22
CA GLY A 112 17.32 10.87 3.62
C GLY A 112 17.22 10.95 2.09
N ASN A 113 16.46 10.05 1.45
CA ASN A 113 16.34 9.96 0.00
C ASN A 113 14.87 10.00 -0.43
N PRO A 114 14.52 10.55 -1.60
CA PRO A 114 13.17 10.41 -2.14
C PRO A 114 12.77 8.93 -2.26
N PRO A 115 11.53 8.54 -1.89
CA PRO A 115 11.02 7.18 -2.08
C PRO A 115 10.64 6.95 -3.56
N GLU A 116 11.63 7.06 -4.44
CA GLU A 116 11.52 6.90 -5.89
C GLU A 116 12.55 5.85 -6.38
N PRO A 117 12.12 4.74 -7.01
CA PRO A 117 13.00 3.64 -7.38
C PRO A 117 13.75 3.95 -8.69
N LEU A 118 14.80 4.77 -8.60
CA LEU A 118 15.69 5.18 -9.69
C LEU A 118 17.14 4.77 -9.46
#